data_AF-A0AAD6ZDK6-F1
#
_entry.id   AF-A0AAD6ZDK6-F1
#
_cell.length_a   1.000
_cell.length_b   1.000
_cell.length_c   1.000
_cell.angle_alpha   90.00
_cell.angle_beta   90.00
_cell.angle_gamma   90.00
#
_symmetry.space_group_name_H-M   'P 1'
#
loop_
_entity.id
_entity.type
_entity.pdbx_description
1 polymer ?
#
loop_
_entity_poly.entity_id
_entity_poly.type
_entity_poly.pdbx_seq_one_letter_code
_entity_poly.pdbx_strand_id
1 'polypeptide(L)' 'QLNKENLLDMKTIPPVCAGLVIVDKQLSVVQLVHYTTQEYIDSIQAQKFPDTQQEITCTLLTFLAFDGFPDSF' A
#
# COMPACT_ATOMS: atom_id res chain seq x y z
N GLN A 1 -13.97 0.02 7.37
CA GLN A 1 -14.70 0.40 6.14
C GLN A 1 -13.68 0.96 5.17
N LEU A 2 -13.56 0.39 3.98
CA LEU A 2 -12.64 0.87 2.95
C LEU A 2 -13.22 2.15 2.31
N ASN A 3 -12.47 3.26 2.31
CA ASN A 3 -12.91 4.48 1.62
C ASN A 3 -12.62 4.36 0.12
N LYS A 4 -13.67 4.35 -0.71
CA LYS A 4 -13.58 4.32 -2.17
C LYS A 4 -12.84 5.54 -2.74
N GLU A 5 -12.83 6.66 -2.04
CA GLU A 5 -12.10 7.87 -2.43
C GLU A 5 -10.57 7.72 -2.28
N ASN A 6 -10.11 6.70 -1.53
CA ASN A 6 -8.69 6.40 -1.38
C ASN A 6 -8.16 5.45 -2.48
N LEU A 7 -9.00 5.05 -3.44
CA LEU A 7 -8.58 4.28 -4.61
C LEU A 7 -7.91 5.23 -5.62
N LEU A 8 -6.62 5.47 -5.40
CA LEU A 8 -5.80 6.37 -6.19
C LEU A 8 -5.22 5.68 -7.44
N ASP A 9 -5.14 6.41 -8.55
CA ASP A 9 -4.37 5.98 -9.74
C ASP A 9 -2.90 5.84 -9.32
N MET A 10 -2.24 4.77 -9.76
CA MET A 10 -0.82 4.51 -9.51
C MET A 10 0.09 5.71 -9.85
N LYS A 11 -0.30 6.55 -10.81
CA LYS A 11 0.41 7.80 -11.18
C LYS A 11 0.35 8.88 -10.11
N THR A 12 -0.61 8.83 -9.21
CA THR A 12 -0.82 9.82 -8.14
C THR A 12 -0.12 9.43 -6.83
N ILE A 13 0.36 8.19 -6.71
CA ILE A 13 1.04 7.69 -5.53
C ILE A 13 2.40 8.39 -5.29
N PRO A 14 3.33 8.51 -6.28
CA PRO A 14 4.63 9.13 -6.04
C PRO A 14 4.57 10.62 -5.61
N PRO A 15 3.71 11.48 -6.21
CA PRO A 15 3.54 12.86 -5.75
C PRO A 15 3.03 12.97 -4.31
N VAL A 16 2.06 12.13 -3.92
CA VAL A 16 1.48 12.15 -2.55
C VAL A 16 2.50 11.70 -1.51
N CYS A 17 3.34 10.74 -1.86
CA CYS A 17 4.42 10.25 -1.00
C CYS A 17 5.68 11.13 -1.05
N ALA A 18 5.63 12.32 -1.66
CA ALA A 18 6.75 13.25 -1.77
C ALA A 18 8.04 12.62 -2.33
N GLY A 19 7.91 11.63 -3.24
CA GLY A 19 9.05 10.91 -3.81
C GLY A 19 9.69 9.85 -2.90
N LEU A 20 9.08 9.51 -1.76
CA LEU A 20 9.53 8.39 -0.91
C LEU A 20 9.30 7.03 -1.56
N VAL A 21 8.39 6.99 -2.55
CA VAL A 21 8.06 5.79 -3.31
C VAL A 21 8.26 6.02 -4.80
N ILE A 22 8.63 4.95 -5.48
CA ILE A 22 8.70 4.83 -6.92
C ILE A 22 7.70 3.78 -7.38
N VAL A 23 7.21 3.96 -8.60
CA VAL A 23 6.25 3.06 -9.24
C VAL A 23 6.95 2.38 -10.41
N ASP A 24 7.13 1.07 -10.30
CA ASP A 24 7.50 0.25 -11.44
C ASP A 24 6.24 -0.03 -12.27
N LYS A 25 6.15 0.63 -13.43
CA LYS A 25 5.01 0.51 -14.35
C LYS A 25 4.99 -0.82 -15.09
N GLN A 26 6.14 -1.50 -15.23
CA GLN A 26 6.21 -2.78 -15.92
C GLN A 26 5.73 -3.90 -15.00
N LEU A 27 6.11 -3.85 -13.72
CA LEU A 27 5.74 -4.86 -12.73
C LEU A 27 4.46 -4.50 -11.97
N SER A 28 3.95 -3.27 -12.12
CA SER A 28 2.83 -2.73 -11.33
C SER A 28 3.09 -2.79 -9.82
N VAL A 29 4.34 -2.53 -9.41
CA VAL A 29 4.78 -2.56 -8.00
C VAL A 29 5.11 -1.14 -7.53
N VAL A 30 4.66 -0.79 -6.33
CA VAL A 30 5.11 0.39 -5.59
C VAL A 30 6.27 -0.03 -4.69
N GLN A 31 7.40 0.67 -4.79
CA GLN A 31 8.60 0.38 -4.00
C GLN A 31 9.11 1.65 -3.32
N LEU A 32 9.85 1.50 -2.23
CA LEU A 32 10.51 2.64 -1.58
C LEU A 32 11.73 3.08 -2.42
N VAL A 33 11.99 4.38 -2.44
CA VAL A 33 12.99 5.02 -3.32
C VAL A 33 14.42 4.50 -3.11
N HIS A 34 14.74 4.01 -1.92
CA HIS A 34 16.06 3.48 -1.57
C HIS A 34 15.97 2.41 -0.48
N TYR A 35 16.93 1.49 -0.41
CA TYR A 35 16.94 0.41 0.57
C TYR A 35 17.04 0.92 2.02
N THR A 36 17.77 2.01 2.26
CA THR A 36 17.86 2.63 3.60
C THR A 36 16.51 3.17 4.09
N THR A 37 15.62 3.56 3.17
CA THR A 37 14.24 3.95 3.53
C THR A 37 13.44 2.73 3.97
N GLN A 38 13.68 1.57 3.36
CA GLN A 38 13.08 0.29 3.79
C GLN A 38 13.57 -0.08 5.18
N GLU A 39 14.89 -0.08 5.40
CA GLU A 39 15.51 -0.37 6.69
C GLU A 39 14.99 0.57 7.80
N TYR A 40 14.85 1.87 7.50
CA TYR A 40 14.29 2.82 8.45
C TYR A 40 12.85 2.47 8.83
N ILE A 41 11.99 2.20 7.85
CA ILE A 41 10.58 1.84 8.10
C ILE A 41 10.50 0.53 8.89
N ASP A 42 11.27 -0.49 8.49
CA ASP A 42 11.31 -1.79 9.17
C ASP A 42 11.75 -1.64 10.64
N SER A 43 12.74 -0.78 10.90
CA SER A 43 13.25 -0.54 12.27
C SER A 43 12.22 0.08 13.21
N ILE A 44 11.29 0.88 12.68
CA ILE A 44 10.27 1.57 13.47
C ILE A 44 8.91 0.88 13.43
N GLN A 45 8.69 -0.04 12.48
CA GLN A 45 7.37 -0.61 12.19
C GLN A 45 6.75 -1.26 13.42
N ALA A 46 7.48 -2.17 14.08
CA ALA A 46 6.95 -2.92 15.22
C ALA A 46 6.59 -2.01 16.42
N GLN A 47 7.28 -0.88 16.58
CA GLN A 47 7.03 0.05 17.68
C GLN A 47 5.95 1.08 17.36
N LYS A 48 5.96 1.62 16.14
CA LYS A 48 5.08 2.71 15.71
C LYS A 48 3.76 2.22 15.13
N PHE A 49 3.75 1.01 14.58
CA PHE A 49 2.60 0.43 13.88
C PHE A 49 2.47 -1.07 14.19
N PRO A 50 2.18 -1.44 15.47
CA PRO A 50 2.13 -2.83 15.90
C PRO A 50 1.06 -3.65 15.16
N ASP A 51 -0.03 -3.01 14.78
CA ASP A 51 -1.19 -3.66 14.17
C ASP A 51 -1.17 -3.62 12.63
N THR A 52 -0.09 -3.15 12.00
CA THR A 52 -0.01 -2.98 10.53
C THR A 52 -0.43 -4.22 9.76
N GLN A 53 0.05 -5.41 10.16
CA GLN A 53 -0.28 -6.65 9.45
C GLN A 53 -1.76 -6.98 9.55
N GLN A 54 -2.37 -6.76 10.72
CA GLN A 54 -3.80 -6.94 10.93
C GLN A 54 -4.60 -5.92 10.12
N GLU A 55 -4.23 -4.65 10.15
CA GLU A 55 -4.90 -3.58 9.40
C GLU A 55 -4.83 -3.80 7.89
N ILE A 56 -3.66 -4.21 7.37
CA ILE A 56 -3.48 -4.59 5.96
C ILE A 56 -4.41 -5.75 5.62
N THR A 57 -4.40 -6.82 6.42
CA THR A 57 -5.23 -8.01 6.18
C THR A 57 -6.71 -7.66 6.19
N CYS A 58 -7.18 -6.92 7.19
CA CYS A 58 -8.57 -6.48 7.27
C CYS A 58 -8.96 -5.59 6.09
N THR A 59 -8.07 -4.72 5.63
CA THR A 59 -8.30 -3.86 4.46
C THR A 59 -8.40 -4.67 3.19
N LEU A 60 -7.50 -5.64 2.98
CA LEU A 60 -7.54 -6.55 1.83
C LEU A 60 -8.81 -7.41 1.83
N LEU A 61 -9.20 -7.98 2.98
CA LEU A 61 -10.45 -8.73 3.11
C LEU A 61 -11.67 -7.84 2.80
N THR A 62 -11.65 -6.60 3.28
CA THR A 62 -12.70 -5.63 2.96
C THR A 62 -12.74 -5.35 1.47
N PHE A 63 -11.58 -5.13 0.82
CA PHE A 63 -11.51 -4.87 -0.62
C PHE A 63 -11.98 -6.08 -1.45
N LEU A 64 -11.57 -7.30 -1.09
CA LEU A 64 -12.00 -8.53 -1.77
C LEU A 64 -13.50 -8.77 -1.64
N ALA A 65 -14.11 -8.33 -0.53
CA ALA A 65 -15.55 -8.44 -0.30
C ALA A 65 -16.38 -7.33 -0.96
N PHE A 66 -15.77 -6.40 -1.72
CA PHE A 66 -16.54 -5.37 -2.43
C PHE A 66 -17.24 -5.94 -3.66
N ASP A 67 -18.51 -5.61 -3.82
CA ASP A 67 -19.29 -5.87 -5.03
C ASP A 67 -18.59 -5.19 -6.24
N GLY A 68 -17.96 -6.01 -7.08
CA GLY A 68 -17.17 -5.55 -8.23
C GLY A 68 -15.75 -6.13 -8.29
N PHE A 69 -15.29 -6.84 -7.26
CA PHE A 69 -14.13 -7.71 -7.39
C PHE A 69 -14.57 -8.96 -8.21
N PRO A 70 -13.95 -9.26 -9.36
CA PRO A 70 -14.34 -10.41 -10.17
C PRO A 70 -14.10 -11.71 -9.36
N ASP A 71 -15.09 -12.60 -9.34
CA ASP A 71 -15.02 -13.90 -8.64
C ASP A 71 -13.90 -14.84 -9.17
N SER A 72 -13.20 -14.44 -10.23
CA SER A 72 -12.15 -15.22 -10.90
C SER A 72 -10.77 -14.62 -10.63
N PHE A 73 -10.01 -15.28 -9.74
CA PHE A 73 -8.55 -15.26 -9.73
C PHE A 73 -7.99 -15.96 -10.99
#